data_AF-A0A2V9TGA0-F1
#
_entry.id   AF-A0A2V9TGA0-F1
#
_cell.length_a   1.000
_cell.length_b   1.000
_cell.length_c   1.000
_cell.angle_alpha   90.00
_cell.angle_beta   90.00
_cell.angle_gamma   90.00
#
_symmetry.space_group_name_H-M   'P 1'
#
loop_
_entity.id
_entity.type
_entity.pdbx_description
1 polymer ?
#
loop_
_entity_poly.entity_id
_entity_poly.type
_entity_poly.pdbx_seq_one_letter_code
_entity_poly.pdbx_strand_id
1 'polypeptide(L)'
;MRFYRGEVESSSLSQRRLESNASEVIMNRVLISFLLLIAAAQPGSGQQQPTAPMDCHHGAAEKHFDRILIVVLENQAYVSGIKDPYLKQLADEGLEFTNYRGVEHPSYPNYLAMIAGSTFGLHGWFGDNQKNFPDDEKHRTIGDLIEWKNYAEDYPAKPGQPPYLKSTFRKYARKHVPFLSFKKIQKKGYENVVGVDTKDPNNAFVTDVSNSRKDQKDSQHKNLPTFMLYTPNMDDDGHDTNLATASRWLKNFLENWFPPEARGGTLTVITFDEGEPPEEESNHIYTIFLGDMVKKGQKINTRYDHFDLLRTVENNFGLVQLNYGDCKATGMTGIWK
;
A
#
# COMPACT_ATOMS: atom_id res chain seq x y z
N MET A 1 -73.62 -43.23 21.94
CA MET A 1 -73.40 -42.60 23.27
C MET A 1 -71.94 -42.79 23.63
N ARG A 2 -71.05 -41.79 23.47
CA ARG A 2 -70.61 -40.81 24.51
C ARG A 2 -70.18 -41.57 25.79
N PHE A 3 -68.92 -41.61 26.25
CA PHE A 3 -67.98 -40.51 26.50
C PHE A 3 -66.49 -40.96 26.60
N TYR A 4 -65.63 -40.07 26.11
CA TYR A 4 -64.31 -39.59 26.56
C TYR A 4 -63.19 -40.48 27.15
N ARG A 5 -62.00 -40.19 26.58
CA ARG A 5 -60.63 -40.64 26.85
C ARG A 5 -60.11 -40.26 28.25
N GLY A 6 -59.32 -41.17 28.82
CA GLY A 6 -58.28 -40.86 29.81
C GLY A 6 -56.90 -40.96 29.15
N GLU A 7 -55.99 -40.08 29.55
CA GLU A 7 -54.55 -40.17 29.29
C GLU A 7 -53.91 -41.15 30.28
N VAL A 8 -52.92 -41.92 29.82
CA VAL A 8 -51.89 -42.52 30.68
C VAL A 8 -50.54 -42.42 29.97
N GLU A 9 -49.58 -41.98 30.77
CA GLU A 9 -48.17 -41.75 30.49
C GLU A 9 -47.36 -42.99 30.05
N SER A 10 -46.15 -42.68 29.60
CA SER A 10 -44.88 -43.35 29.90
C SER A 10 -44.17 -44.10 28.76
N SER A 11 -43.11 -43.43 28.31
CA SER A 11 -41.78 -43.94 27.96
C SER A 11 -41.54 -45.45 27.89
N SER A 12 -41.00 -45.92 26.77
CA SER A 12 -39.65 -46.52 26.77
C SER A 12 -39.11 -46.71 25.35
N LEU A 13 -37.96 -46.06 25.15
CA LEU A 13 -36.91 -46.29 24.17
C LEU A 13 -36.82 -47.72 23.60
N SER A 14 -36.80 -47.87 22.28
CA SER A 14 -35.54 -48.04 21.53
C SER A 14 -35.75 -48.68 20.14
N GLN A 15 -34.85 -48.28 19.23
CA GLN A 15 -34.41 -48.97 18.02
C GLN A 15 -35.04 -48.63 16.66
N ARG A 16 -34.26 -47.79 15.95
CA ARG A 16 -33.89 -47.84 14.52
C ARG A 16 -35.03 -47.40 13.58
N ARG A 17 -34.85 -46.41 12.71
CA ARG A 17 -33.70 -46.12 11.85
C ARG A 17 -33.92 -44.74 11.25
N LEU A 18 -32.93 -43.85 11.28
CA LEU A 18 -32.52 -42.93 10.20
C LEU A 18 -31.26 -42.18 10.69
N GLU A 19 -30.12 -42.73 10.32
CA GLU A 19 -28.83 -42.05 10.12
C GLU A 19 -29.05 -40.98 9.02
N SER A 20 -28.41 -39.80 8.95
CA SER A 20 -27.00 -39.47 9.23
C SER A 20 -26.78 -37.94 9.31
N ASN A 21 -25.90 -37.56 10.25
CA ASN A 21 -24.77 -36.60 10.21
C ASN A 21 -25.01 -35.09 9.91
N ALA A 22 -24.81 -34.16 10.87
CA ALA A 22 -23.54 -33.66 11.50
C ALA A 22 -22.93 -32.51 10.65
N SER A 23 -22.51 -31.33 11.10
CA SER A 23 -22.24 -30.61 12.36
C SER A 23 -22.39 -29.10 12.02
N GLU A 24 -22.53 -28.08 12.88
CA GLU A 24 -21.81 -27.78 14.10
C GLU A 24 -22.51 -26.60 14.81
N VAL A 25 -22.65 -26.72 16.13
CA VAL A 25 -23.13 -25.74 17.11
C VAL A 25 -21.84 -25.28 17.81
N ILE A 26 -21.59 -24.01 18.14
CA ILE A 26 -21.89 -23.44 19.47
C ILE A 26 -21.51 -21.95 19.50
N MET A 27 -22.47 -21.19 20.00
CA MET A 27 -22.44 -19.82 20.49
C MET A 27 -21.52 -19.60 21.70
N ASN A 28 -20.91 -18.41 21.75
CA ASN A 28 -20.89 -17.50 22.90
C ASN A 28 -20.11 -17.92 24.17
N ARG A 29 -18.91 -17.32 24.35
CA ARG A 29 -18.31 -17.06 25.66
C ARG A 29 -17.53 -15.75 25.67
N VAL A 30 -18.19 -14.66 26.07
CA VAL A 30 -17.54 -13.46 26.60
C VAL A 30 -17.55 -13.59 28.13
N LEU A 31 -16.39 -13.83 28.74
CA LEU A 31 -16.19 -13.75 30.18
C LEU A 31 -15.66 -12.36 30.52
N ILE A 32 -16.53 -11.55 31.14
CA ILE A 32 -16.19 -10.28 31.76
C ILE A 32 -15.37 -10.58 33.03
N SER A 33 -14.12 -10.12 33.05
CA SER A 33 -13.32 -10.02 34.28
C SER A 33 -13.06 -8.54 34.54
N PHE A 34 -13.72 -7.99 35.57
CA PHE A 34 -13.42 -6.67 36.11
C PHE A 34 -12.16 -6.77 36.96
N LEU A 35 -11.05 -6.19 36.47
CA LEU A 35 -9.89 -5.86 37.27
C LEU A 35 -9.72 -4.34 37.20
N LEU A 36 -9.98 -3.67 38.32
CA LEU A 36 -9.60 -2.27 38.55
C LEU A 36 -8.08 -2.18 38.50
N LEU A 37 -7.53 -1.72 37.38
CA LEU A 37 -6.20 -1.11 37.35
C LEU A 37 -6.39 0.40 37.42
N ILE A 38 -5.88 0.98 38.50
CA ILE A 38 -5.64 2.42 38.62
C ILE A 38 -4.67 2.78 37.49
N ALA A 39 -5.18 3.43 36.45
CA ALA A 39 -4.36 3.99 35.39
C ALA A 39 -3.51 5.11 36.00
N ALA A 40 -2.23 4.84 36.23
CA ALA A 40 -1.24 5.90 36.27
C ALA A 40 -1.20 6.52 34.87
N ALA A 41 -1.73 7.74 34.74
CA ALA A 41 -1.69 8.49 33.51
C ALA A 41 -0.23 8.71 33.09
N GLN A 42 0.25 7.92 32.14
CA GLN A 42 1.42 8.29 31.36
C GLN A 42 0.97 9.32 30.32
N PRO A 43 1.70 10.45 30.16
CA PRO A 43 1.36 11.42 29.14
C PRO A 43 1.60 10.78 27.77
N GLY A 44 0.52 10.40 27.10
CA GLY A 44 0.55 10.06 25.69
C GLY A 44 1.06 11.26 24.92
N SER A 45 2.18 11.10 24.22
CA SER A 45 2.72 12.08 23.29
C SER A 45 1.82 12.13 22.05
N GLY A 46 0.62 12.70 22.19
CA GLY A 46 -0.17 13.15 21.05
C GLY A 46 0.55 14.35 20.44
N GLN A 47 1.28 14.14 19.35
CA GLN A 47 1.77 15.25 18.53
C GLN A 47 0.57 15.92 17.87
N GLN A 48 0.05 16.98 18.49
CA GLN A 48 -0.84 17.91 17.83
C GLN A 48 -0.08 18.55 16.66
N GLN A 49 -0.61 18.42 15.45
CA GLN A 49 -0.10 19.13 14.27
C GLN A 49 -0.12 20.64 14.53
N PRO A 50 1.02 21.35 14.40
CA PRO A 50 1.06 22.79 14.55
C PRO A 50 0.22 23.50 13.48
N THR A 51 -0.50 24.55 13.88
CA THR A 51 -1.39 25.35 13.02
C THR A 51 -0.70 26.51 12.29
N ALA A 52 0.62 26.67 12.45
CA ALA A 52 1.41 27.67 11.73
C ALA A 52 2.02 27.04 10.45
N PRO A 53 2.15 27.78 9.33
CA PRO A 53 2.87 27.29 8.17
C PRO A 53 4.32 26.99 8.59
N MET A 54 4.70 25.71 8.52
CA MET A 54 6.06 25.29 8.83
C MET A 54 6.97 25.77 7.70
N ASP A 55 8.10 26.36 8.06
CA ASP A 55 9.13 26.78 7.11
C ASP A 55 9.88 25.54 6.63
N CYS A 56 9.29 24.84 5.66
CA CYS A 56 9.85 23.62 5.10
C CYS A 56 10.98 23.96 4.12
N HIS A 57 12.14 23.34 4.30
CA HIS A 57 13.31 23.63 3.48
C HIS A 57 13.25 22.98 2.10
N HIS A 58 13.23 23.77 1.03
CA HIS A 58 13.47 23.27 -0.32
C HIS A 58 14.69 22.34 -0.35
N GLY A 59 14.50 21.11 -0.83
CA GLY A 59 15.62 20.21 -1.07
C GLY A 59 16.51 20.79 -2.17
N ALA A 60 17.83 20.69 -2.02
CA ALA A 60 18.72 20.91 -3.16
C ALA A 60 18.49 19.76 -4.15
N ALA A 61 18.32 20.08 -5.44
CA ALA A 61 18.10 19.07 -6.46
C ALA A 61 19.33 18.17 -6.60
N GLU A 62 19.21 16.91 -6.17
CA GLU A 62 20.22 15.87 -6.30
C GLU A 62 19.71 14.80 -7.27
N LYS A 63 19.75 15.11 -8.58
CA LYS A 63 19.13 14.25 -9.59
C LYS A 63 19.91 12.94 -9.77
N HIS A 64 19.45 11.88 -9.12
CA HIS A 64 19.97 10.51 -9.19
C HIS A 64 19.15 9.58 -10.11
N PHE A 65 17.87 9.87 -10.31
CA PHE A 65 16.98 9.13 -11.20
C PHE A 65 16.04 10.06 -11.98
N ASP A 66 15.56 9.58 -13.14
CA ASP A 66 14.63 10.32 -14.00
C ASP A 66 13.17 10.06 -13.63
N ARG A 67 12.88 8.88 -13.08
CA ARG A 67 11.54 8.41 -12.74
C ARG A 67 11.58 7.53 -11.50
N ILE A 68 10.46 7.42 -10.82
CA ILE A 68 10.25 6.45 -9.74
C ILE A 68 9.01 5.60 -10.01
N LEU A 69 9.12 4.30 -9.76
CA LEU A 69 8.01 3.35 -9.67
C LEU A 69 7.97 2.80 -8.25
N ILE A 70 6.89 3.03 -7.51
CA ILE A 70 6.65 2.43 -6.21
C ILE A 70 5.62 1.32 -6.39
N VAL A 71 5.99 0.08 -6.06
CA VAL A 71 5.08 -1.06 -6.01
C VAL A 71 4.82 -1.37 -4.54
N VAL A 72 3.55 -1.33 -4.13
CA VAL A 72 3.15 -1.54 -2.74
C VAL A 72 2.39 -2.84 -2.64
N LEU A 73 2.87 -3.74 -1.78
CA LEU A 73 2.26 -5.01 -1.40
C LEU A 73 1.67 -4.92 0.02
N GLU A 74 0.93 -5.93 0.47
CA GLU A 74 0.26 -5.99 1.79
C GLU A 74 0.57 -7.33 2.49
N ASN A 75 0.37 -7.47 3.78
CA ASN A 75 1.16 -6.82 4.83
C ASN A 75 2.28 -7.78 5.19
N GLN A 76 3.54 -7.34 5.28
CA GLN A 76 4.62 -8.26 5.60
C GLN A 76 5.72 -7.65 6.45
N ALA A 77 6.03 -8.36 7.54
CA ALA A 77 7.21 -8.11 8.35
C ALA A 77 8.48 -8.25 7.52
N TYR A 78 9.50 -7.42 7.78
CA TYR A 78 10.82 -7.55 7.17
C TYR A 78 11.39 -8.97 7.31
N VAL A 79 11.29 -9.56 8.51
CA VAL A 79 11.84 -10.92 8.78
C VAL A 79 11.10 -12.03 8.01
N SER A 80 9.84 -11.80 7.63
CA SER A 80 9.09 -12.71 6.77
C SER A 80 9.51 -12.51 5.31
N GLY A 81 9.56 -11.27 4.85
CA GLY A 81 9.97 -10.91 3.50
C GLY A 81 11.36 -11.43 3.13
N ILE A 82 12.37 -11.21 3.97
CA ILE A 82 13.76 -11.65 3.67
C ILE A 82 13.96 -13.18 3.69
N LYS A 83 12.99 -13.94 4.21
CA LYS A 83 12.97 -15.41 4.16
C LYS A 83 12.31 -15.94 2.89
N ASP A 84 11.49 -15.14 2.21
CA ASP A 84 10.96 -15.50 0.90
C ASP A 84 12.13 -15.57 -0.11
N PRO A 85 12.27 -16.67 -0.87
CA PRO A 85 13.41 -16.86 -1.76
C PRO A 85 13.56 -15.78 -2.83
N TYR A 86 12.45 -15.30 -3.39
CA TYR A 86 12.50 -14.32 -4.46
C TYR A 86 12.76 -12.91 -3.93
N LEU A 87 12.11 -12.53 -2.84
CA LEU A 87 12.43 -11.26 -2.18
C LEU A 87 13.89 -11.23 -1.73
N LYS A 88 14.40 -12.32 -1.13
CA LYS A 88 15.83 -12.45 -0.81
C LYS A 88 16.73 -12.24 -2.02
N GLN A 89 16.40 -12.82 -3.17
CA GLN A 89 17.15 -12.61 -4.41
C GLN A 89 17.14 -11.13 -4.83
N LEU A 90 15.99 -10.46 -4.73
CA LEU A 90 15.90 -9.03 -5.06
C LEU A 90 16.76 -8.15 -4.13
N ALA A 91 16.92 -8.53 -2.86
CA ALA A 91 17.83 -7.85 -1.94
C ALA A 91 19.31 -7.97 -2.39
N ASP A 92 19.70 -9.09 -3.01
CA ASP A 92 21.04 -9.26 -3.59
C ASP A 92 21.23 -8.45 -4.90
N GLU A 93 20.15 -8.25 -5.66
CA GLU A 93 20.15 -7.48 -6.92
C GLU A 93 20.01 -5.96 -6.73
N GLY A 94 19.48 -5.55 -5.58
CA GLY A 94 19.14 -4.17 -5.25
C GLY A 94 19.88 -3.63 -4.04
N LEU A 95 19.30 -2.59 -3.46
CA LEU A 95 19.70 -2.00 -2.19
C LEU A 95 18.64 -2.36 -1.14
N GLU A 96 19.07 -3.02 -0.07
CA GLU A 96 18.19 -3.51 0.99
C GLU A 96 18.10 -2.53 2.16
N PHE A 97 16.89 -2.23 2.62
CA PHE A 97 16.67 -1.48 3.86
C PHE A 97 16.31 -2.44 4.99
N THR A 98 17.21 -2.63 5.94
CA THR A 98 17.05 -3.59 7.06
C THR A 98 16.40 -2.98 8.29
N ASN A 99 15.94 -1.73 8.19
CA ASN A 99 15.32 -0.97 9.27
C ASN A 99 14.30 0.04 8.72
N TYR A 100 13.51 -0.38 7.73
CA TYR A 100 12.48 0.45 7.12
C TYR A 100 11.13 0.22 7.82
N ARG A 101 10.41 1.30 8.15
CA ARG A 101 9.16 1.22 8.90
C ARG A 101 7.97 1.73 8.10
N GLY A 102 6.81 1.09 8.27
CA GLY A 102 5.54 1.74 7.98
C GLY A 102 5.36 2.93 8.93
N VAL A 103 4.58 3.92 8.50
CA VAL A 103 4.32 5.15 9.28
C VAL A 103 3.24 4.92 10.33
N GLU A 104 2.23 4.11 10.00
CA GLU A 104 1.04 3.88 10.81
C GLU A 104 0.47 2.48 10.56
N HIS A 105 -0.48 2.05 11.38
CA HIS A 105 -1.30 0.86 11.14
C HIS A 105 -2.77 1.21 11.43
N PRO A 106 -3.75 1.00 10.52
CA PRO A 106 -3.79 0.23 9.25
C PRO A 106 -3.18 0.89 8.00
N SER A 107 -3.22 0.16 6.87
CA SER A 107 -2.74 0.45 5.51
C SER A 107 -2.92 1.87 4.99
N TYR A 108 -4.16 2.41 5.00
CA TYR A 108 -4.52 3.62 4.24
C TYR A 108 -3.66 4.86 4.55
N PRO A 109 -3.37 5.18 5.83
CA PRO A 109 -2.38 6.16 6.23
C PRO A 109 -1.01 6.08 5.54
N ASN A 110 -0.47 4.87 5.31
CA ASN A 110 0.83 4.67 4.68
C ASN A 110 0.82 5.08 3.20
N TYR A 111 -0.25 4.78 2.49
CA TYR A 111 -0.46 5.24 1.12
C TYR A 111 -0.56 6.77 1.03
N LEU A 112 -1.22 7.42 1.99
CA LEU A 112 -1.28 8.89 2.06
C LEU A 112 0.10 9.48 2.40
N ALA A 113 0.86 8.86 3.29
CA ALA A 113 2.21 9.28 3.62
C ALA A 113 3.13 9.31 2.40
N MET A 114 3.08 8.26 1.56
CA MET A 114 3.92 8.15 0.36
C MET A 114 3.64 9.20 -0.73
N ILE A 115 2.43 9.76 -0.80
CA ILE A 115 2.07 10.71 -1.88
C ILE A 115 1.80 12.13 -1.40
N ALA A 116 1.57 12.34 -0.11
CA ALA A 116 1.14 13.62 0.43
C ALA A 116 1.92 14.04 1.67
N GLY A 117 2.79 13.20 2.24
CA GLY A 117 3.59 13.60 3.40
C GLY A 117 2.76 13.79 4.68
N SER A 118 1.55 13.23 4.72
CA SER A 118 0.70 13.21 5.91
C SER A 118 -0.21 11.99 5.95
N THR A 119 -0.51 11.51 7.16
CA THR A 119 -1.62 10.59 7.41
C THR A 119 -2.96 11.33 7.60
N PHE A 120 -2.92 12.66 7.66
CA PHE A 120 -4.07 13.53 7.97
C PHE A 120 -4.79 13.15 9.28
N GLY A 121 -4.04 12.63 10.25
CA GLY A 121 -4.57 12.21 11.55
C GLY A 121 -5.38 10.92 11.50
N LEU A 122 -5.30 10.15 10.41
CA LEU A 122 -5.87 8.82 10.33
C LEU A 122 -4.90 7.82 10.98
N HIS A 123 -5.38 7.11 12.00
CA HIS A 123 -4.60 6.13 12.76
C HIS A 123 -5.51 5.14 13.49
N GLY A 124 -4.96 4.00 13.91
CA GLY A 124 -5.64 2.98 14.71
C GLY A 124 -6.99 2.56 14.13
N TRP A 125 -8.03 2.47 14.98
CA TRP A 125 -9.37 2.01 14.57
C TRP A 125 -9.98 2.81 13.40
N PHE A 126 -9.58 4.07 13.24
CA PHE A 126 -10.09 4.95 12.18
C PHE A 126 -9.12 5.11 11.02
N GLY A 127 -7.99 4.41 11.01
CA GLY A 127 -6.97 4.56 9.98
C GLY A 127 -7.51 4.29 8.60
N ASP A 128 -8.27 3.20 8.41
CA ASP A 128 -8.84 2.82 7.11
C ASP A 128 -10.15 3.56 6.75
N ASN A 129 -10.52 4.60 7.52
CA ASN A 129 -11.66 5.44 7.18
C ASN A 129 -11.35 6.37 6.00
N GLN A 130 -11.53 5.85 4.79
CA GLN A 130 -11.36 6.57 3.54
C GLN A 130 -12.02 7.96 3.54
N LYS A 131 -11.25 8.98 3.12
CA LYS A 131 -11.70 10.38 3.11
C LYS A 131 -11.76 10.95 1.69
N ASN A 132 -12.49 12.05 1.58
CA ASN A 132 -12.52 12.93 0.41
C ASN A 132 -12.02 14.31 0.84
N PHE A 133 -10.70 14.46 0.92
CA PHE A 133 -10.05 15.68 1.32
C PHE A 133 -10.43 16.85 0.39
N PRO A 134 -10.65 18.05 0.95
CA PRO A 134 -10.99 19.24 0.17
C PRO A 134 -9.89 19.60 -0.84
N ASP A 135 -10.27 20.40 -1.83
CA ASP A 135 -9.34 21.00 -2.78
C ASP A 135 -8.83 22.30 -2.15
N ASP A 136 -7.77 22.20 -1.35
CA ASP A 136 -7.13 23.31 -0.65
C ASP A 136 -5.61 23.11 -0.51
N GLU A 137 -4.92 24.15 -0.04
CA GLU A 137 -3.45 24.15 0.12
C GLU A 137 -2.92 23.16 1.17
N LYS A 138 -3.79 22.63 2.06
CA LYS A 138 -3.39 21.68 3.11
C LYS A 138 -3.46 20.24 2.64
N HIS A 139 -4.12 19.96 1.51
CA HIS A 139 -4.32 18.62 0.98
C HIS A 139 -3.73 18.51 -0.43
N ARG A 140 -2.45 18.84 -0.53
CA ARG A 140 -1.65 18.69 -1.75
C ARG A 140 -0.98 17.32 -1.78
N THR A 141 -0.63 16.88 -2.98
CA THR A 141 0.04 15.62 -3.26
C THR A 141 1.24 15.84 -4.18
N ILE A 142 2.10 14.84 -4.31
CA ILE A 142 3.20 14.81 -5.27
C ILE A 142 2.69 14.99 -6.71
N GLY A 143 1.45 14.58 -6.99
CA GLY A 143 0.80 14.77 -8.29
C GLY A 143 0.40 16.22 -8.60
N ASP A 144 0.49 17.12 -7.64
CA ASP A 144 0.38 18.57 -7.87
C ASP A 144 1.70 19.20 -8.33
N LEU A 145 2.81 18.45 -8.24
CA LEU A 145 4.16 18.95 -8.45
C LEU A 145 4.84 18.36 -9.69
N ILE A 146 4.55 17.09 -10.01
CA ILE A 146 5.19 16.35 -11.10
C ILE A 146 4.21 15.46 -11.85
N GLU A 147 4.56 15.10 -13.08
CA GLU A 147 3.81 14.12 -13.90
C GLU A 147 3.72 12.78 -13.18
N TRP A 148 2.50 12.24 -13.08
CA TRP A 148 2.24 11.05 -12.28
C TRP A 148 1.20 10.12 -12.90
N LYS A 149 1.28 8.84 -12.54
CA LYS A 149 0.18 7.87 -12.72
C LYS A 149 0.10 6.93 -11.53
N ASN A 150 -1.12 6.48 -11.22
CA ASN A 150 -1.37 5.36 -10.34
C ASN A 150 -2.00 4.23 -11.16
N TYR A 151 -1.22 3.16 -11.38
CA TYR A 151 -1.69 1.93 -12.00
C TYR A 151 -2.34 1.06 -10.93
N ALA A 152 -3.66 0.90 -11.01
CA ALA A 152 -4.44 0.21 -9.99
C ALA A 152 -5.14 -1.00 -10.60
N GLU A 153 -4.80 -2.17 -10.09
CA GLU A 153 -5.38 -3.40 -10.60
C GLU A 153 -6.86 -3.52 -10.24
N ASP A 154 -7.65 -4.06 -11.18
CA ASP A 154 -9.11 -4.18 -11.06
C ASP A 154 -9.86 -2.85 -10.82
N TYR A 155 -9.19 -1.71 -11.02
CA TYR A 155 -9.85 -0.40 -10.93
C TYR A 155 -10.99 -0.32 -11.95
N PRO A 156 -12.25 -0.12 -11.50
CA PRO A 156 -13.40 -0.38 -12.36
C PRO A 156 -13.77 0.77 -13.30
N ALA A 157 -13.22 1.97 -13.10
CA ALA A 157 -13.51 3.10 -13.98
C ALA A 157 -12.71 2.96 -15.29
N LYS A 158 -13.40 3.08 -16.42
CA LYS A 158 -12.76 3.05 -17.74
C LYS A 158 -12.24 4.44 -18.13
N PRO A 159 -11.25 4.54 -19.04
CA PRO A 159 -10.81 5.83 -19.57
C PRO A 159 -11.99 6.70 -20.05
N GLY A 160 -11.99 7.97 -19.65
CA GLY A 160 -13.05 8.94 -19.95
C GLY A 160 -14.29 8.86 -19.06
N GLN A 161 -14.38 7.92 -18.13
CA GLN A 161 -15.47 7.86 -17.14
C GLN A 161 -15.10 8.60 -15.84
N PRO A 162 -16.09 9.09 -15.06
CA PRO A 162 -15.84 9.60 -13.71
C PRO A 162 -15.15 8.56 -12.83
N PRO A 163 -14.35 8.99 -11.83
CA PRO A 163 -13.63 8.06 -10.97
C PRO A 163 -14.57 7.19 -10.14
N TYR A 164 -14.13 5.97 -9.82
CA TYR A 164 -14.84 5.10 -8.91
C TYR A 164 -14.47 5.42 -7.45
N LEU A 165 -15.43 5.96 -6.70
CA LEU A 165 -15.19 6.48 -5.34
C LEU A 165 -15.77 5.60 -4.22
N LYS A 166 -16.36 4.44 -4.52
CA LYS A 166 -16.78 3.50 -3.46
C LYS A 166 -15.55 2.77 -2.90
N SER A 167 -15.71 2.19 -1.72
CA SER A 167 -14.59 1.62 -0.96
C SER A 167 -13.94 0.42 -1.62
N THR A 168 -14.72 -0.47 -2.21
CA THR A 168 -14.23 -1.70 -2.86
C THR A 168 -15.03 -2.03 -4.10
N PHE A 169 -14.44 -2.81 -5.00
CA PHE A 169 -15.11 -3.45 -6.12
C PHE A 169 -14.40 -4.76 -6.47
N ARG A 170 -15.04 -5.92 -6.24
CA ARG A 170 -14.36 -7.22 -6.36
C ARG A 170 -13.07 -7.22 -5.52
N LYS A 171 -11.90 -7.35 -6.15
CA LYS A 171 -10.57 -7.35 -5.51
C LYS A 171 -9.90 -5.98 -5.49
N TYR A 172 -10.51 -4.96 -6.06
CA TYR A 172 -10.06 -3.58 -5.92
C TYR A 172 -10.45 -3.00 -4.57
N ALA A 173 -9.50 -2.35 -3.90
CA ALA A 173 -9.71 -1.54 -2.70
C ALA A 173 -9.25 -0.10 -2.93
N ARG A 174 -10.17 0.87 -2.77
CA ARG A 174 -9.86 2.30 -2.95
C ARG A 174 -8.80 2.81 -1.96
N LYS A 175 -8.59 2.14 -0.82
CA LYS A 175 -7.60 2.55 0.17
C LYS A 175 -6.17 2.48 -0.38
N HIS A 176 -5.91 1.60 -1.37
CA HIS A 176 -4.59 1.47 -2.01
C HIS A 176 -4.40 2.52 -3.12
N VAL A 177 -5.41 3.30 -3.48
CA VAL A 177 -5.36 4.31 -4.55
C VAL A 177 -5.46 5.71 -3.95
N PRO A 178 -4.42 6.19 -3.23
CA PRO A 178 -4.52 7.34 -2.33
C PRO A 178 -4.87 8.63 -3.04
N PHE A 179 -4.48 8.79 -4.32
CA PHE A 179 -4.82 9.97 -5.13
C PHE A 179 -6.32 10.22 -5.24
N LEU A 180 -7.14 9.15 -5.23
CA LEU A 180 -8.60 9.29 -5.23
C LEU A 180 -9.16 9.81 -3.91
N SER A 181 -8.34 10.02 -2.87
CA SER A 181 -8.76 10.68 -1.63
C SER A 181 -8.87 12.19 -1.75
N PHE A 182 -8.31 12.78 -2.82
CA PHE A 182 -8.20 14.24 -2.98
C PHE A 182 -9.21 14.77 -3.99
N LYS A 183 -10.11 15.66 -3.58
CA LYS A 183 -11.18 16.19 -4.46
C LYS A 183 -10.63 16.90 -5.70
N LYS A 184 -9.44 17.51 -5.61
CA LYS A 184 -8.76 18.11 -6.76
C LYS A 184 -8.50 17.08 -7.86
N ILE A 185 -7.93 15.93 -7.48
CA ILE A 185 -7.68 14.81 -8.40
C ILE A 185 -9.00 14.21 -8.89
N GLN A 186 -9.97 13.98 -8.02
CA GLN A 186 -11.29 13.45 -8.42
C GLN A 186 -11.96 14.27 -9.53
N LYS A 187 -11.69 15.59 -9.58
CA LYS A 187 -12.26 16.51 -10.58
C LYS A 187 -11.40 16.70 -11.82
N LYS A 188 -10.06 16.68 -11.68
CA LYS A 188 -9.13 17.13 -12.75
C LYS A 188 -7.99 16.18 -13.08
N GLY A 189 -7.68 15.20 -12.23
CA GLY A 189 -6.52 14.31 -12.40
C GLY A 189 -6.88 12.82 -12.37
N TYR A 190 -8.17 12.48 -12.35
CA TYR A 190 -8.62 11.10 -12.19
C TYR A 190 -8.24 10.20 -13.38
N GLU A 191 -7.97 10.78 -14.55
CA GLU A 191 -7.44 10.08 -15.73
C GLU A 191 -6.05 9.48 -15.53
N ASN A 192 -5.29 9.98 -14.56
CA ASN A 192 -3.99 9.42 -14.17
C ASN A 192 -4.12 8.22 -13.24
N VAL A 193 -5.34 7.88 -12.80
CA VAL A 193 -5.65 6.60 -12.14
C VAL A 193 -6.08 5.61 -13.21
N VAL A 194 -5.18 4.69 -13.53
CA VAL A 194 -5.28 3.81 -14.70
C VAL A 194 -5.56 2.40 -14.22
N GLY A 195 -6.66 1.83 -14.69
CA GLY A 195 -6.95 0.41 -14.48
C GLY A 195 -5.97 -0.49 -15.21
N VAL A 196 -5.44 -1.49 -14.52
CA VAL A 196 -4.59 -2.53 -15.07
C VAL A 196 -5.15 -3.91 -14.73
N ASP A 197 -4.79 -4.91 -15.52
CA ASP A 197 -5.16 -6.31 -15.30
C ASP A 197 -3.90 -7.15 -15.44
N THR A 198 -3.51 -7.83 -14.36
CA THR A 198 -2.28 -8.63 -14.33
C THR A 198 -2.39 -9.93 -15.13
N LYS A 199 -3.58 -10.27 -15.60
CA LYS A 199 -3.83 -11.42 -16.47
C LYS A 199 -3.82 -11.03 -17.95
N ASP A 200 -3.83 -9.74 -18.26
CA ASP A 200 -3.72 -9.22 -19.62
C ASP A 200 -2.26 -8.80 -19.93
N PRO A 201 -1.54 -9.52 -20.80
CA PRO A 201 -0.19 -9.15 -21.19
C PRO A 201 -0.12 -7.83 -21.98
N ASN A 202 -1.25 -7.26 -22.41
CA ASN A 202 -1.33 -5.97 -23.09
C ASN A 202 -2.04 -4.91 -22.23
N ASN A 203 -2.03 -5.05 -20.90
CA ASN A 203 -2.61 -4.05 -20.02
C ASN A 203 -1.94 -2.67 -20.19
N ALA A 204 -2.57 -1.65 -19.60
CA ALA A 204 -2.14 -0.26 -19.78
C ALA A 204 -0.70 0.02 -19.32
N PHE A 205 -0.24 -0.63 -18.25
CA PHE A 205 1.14 -0.47 -17.78
C PHE A 205 2.15 -1.05 -18.78
N VAL A 206 1.92 -2.28 -19.26
CA VAL A 206 2.77 -2.90 -20.28
C VAL A 206 2.80 -2.07 -21.57
N THR A 207 1.65 -1.55 -21.97
CA THR A 207 1.52 -0.67 -23.14
C THR A 207 2.33 0.62 -22.97
N ASP A 208 2.23 1.27 -21.81
CA ASP A 208 2.99 2.49 -21.50
C ASP A 208 4.51 2.23 -21.50
N VAL A 209 4.95 1.13 -20.86
CA VAL A 209 6.35 0.70 -20.85
C VAL A 209 6.85 0.45 -22.27
N SER A 210 6.09 -0.30 -23.08
CA SER A 210 6.43 -0.58 -24.47
C SER A 210 6.55 0.71 -25.30
N ASN A 211 5.58 1.62 -25.17
CA ASN A 211 5.59 2.90 -25.87
C ASN A 211 6.78 3.79 -25.47
N SER A 212 7.19 3.78 -24.20
CA SER A 212 8.32 4.56 -23.71
C SER A 212 9.67 4.12 -24.29
N ARG A 213 9.76 2.87 -24.74
CA ARG A 213 10.98 2.27 -25.30
C ARG A 213 11.06 2.40 -26.82
N LYS A 214 10.01 2.89 -27.47
CA LYS A 214 10.02 3.16 -28.91
C LYS A 214 11.00 4.30 -29.24
N ASP A 215 11.48 4.33 -30.47
CA ASP A 215 12.28 5.44 -30.99
C ASP A 215 11.53 6.76 -30.77
N GLN A 216 12.22 7.82 -30.37
CA GLN A 216 11.60 9.13 -30.09
C GLN A 216 10.84 9.72 -31.29
N LYS A 217 11.13 9.27 -32.52
CA LYS A 217 10.42 9.67 -33.75
C LYS A 217 9.16 8.85 -34.03
N ASP A 218 8.95 7.74 -33.32
CA ASP A 218 7.73 6.94 -33.43
C ASP A 218 6.54 7.76 -32.90
N SER A 219 5.45 7.81 -33.68
CA SER A 219 4.24 8.56 -33.30
C SER A 219 3.56 8.04 -32.02
N GLN A 220 3.87 6.80 -31.62
CA GLN A 220 3.39 6.18 -30.39
C GLN A 220 4.38 6.32 -29.24
N HIS A 221 5.57 6.90 -29.45
CA HIS A 221 6.51 7.15 -28.38
C HIS A 221 5.91 8.08 -27.32
N LYS A 222 5.88 7.61 -26.07
CA LYS A 222 5.41 8.37 -24.93
C LYS A 222 6.30 8.05 -23.73
N ASN A 223 6.89 9.08 -23.14
CA ASN A 223 7.65 8.92 -21.90
C ASN A 223 6.75 8.35 -20.79
N LEU A 224 7.33 7.49 -19.96
CA LEU A 224 6.71 7.14 -18.68
C LEU A 224 6.61 8.39 -17.78
N PRO A 225 5.58 8.50 -16.91
CA PRO A 225 5.50 9.56 -15.92
C PRO A 225 6.70 9.60 -14.98
N THR A 226 6.96 10.76 -14.39
CA THR A 226 8.04 10.95 -13.41
C THR A 226 7.76 10.15 -12.13
N PHE A 227 6.51 10.14 -11.66
CA PHE A 227 6.08 9.38 -10.49
C PHE A 227 5.05 8.31 -10.87
N MET A 228 5.34 7.06 -10.58
CA MET A 228 4.42 5.96 -10.81
C MET A 228 4.17 5.21 -9.50
N LEU A 229 2.90 5.00 -9.18
CA LEU A 229 2.46 4.14 -8.09
C LEU A 229 1.72 2.93 -8.68
N TYR A 230 2.17 1.72 -8.37
CA TYR A 230 1.50 0.49 -8.78
C TYR A 230 0.91 -0.20 -7.56
N THR A 231 -0.39 -0.46 -7.61
CA THR A 231 -1.18 -1.05 -6.52
C THR A 231 -1.89 -2.28 -7.05
N PRO A 232 -1.40 -3.50 -6.73
CA PRO A 232 -2.09 -4.74 -7.08
C PRO A 232 -3.46 -4.84 -6.41
N ASN A 233 -4.25 -5.81 -6.84
CA ASN A 233 -5.51 -6.11 -6.18
C ASN A 233 -5.25 -6.87 -4.86
N MET A 234 -6.29 -7.03 -4.05
CA MET A 234 -6.22 -7.66 -2.71
C MET A 234 -5.72 -9.12 -2.72
N ASP A 235 -5.77 -9.83 -3.85
CA ASP A 235 -5.17 -11.18 -3.95
C ASP A 235 -3.68 -11.10 -4.26
N ASP A 236 -3.32 -10.24 -5.20
CA ASP A 236 -1.97 -10.12 -5.78
C ASP A 236 -1.01 -9.30 -4.90
N ASP A 237 -1.53 -8.40 -4.06
CA ASP A 237 -0.76 -7.70 -3.03
C ASP A 237 -0.44 -8.59 -1.82
N GLY A 238 -1.20 -9.67 -1.62
CA GLY A 238 -1.04 -10.63 -0.53
C GLY A 238 -2.10 -10.55 0.58
N HIS A 239 -2.98 -9.56 0.59
CA HIS A 239 -3.93 -9.30 1.68
C HIS A 239 -4.96 -10.43 1.88
N ASP A 240 -5.69 -10.79 0.83
CA ASP A 240 -6.69 -11.88 0.83
C ASP A 240 -6.04 -13.25 0.57
N THR A 241 -4.71 -13.28 0.37
CA THR A 241 -3.94 -14.50 0.09
C THR A 241 -2.78 -14.70 1.08
N ASN A 242 -1.53 -14.48 0.67
CA ASN A 242 -0.32 -14.57 1.49
C ASN A 242 0.93 -14.08 0.73
N LEU A 243 2.04 -13.92 1.47
CA LEU A 243 3.37 -13.57 0.94
C LEU A 243 3.81 -14.41 -0.25
N ALA A 244 3.56 -15.72 -0.27
CA ALA A 244 4.01 -16.56 -1.37
C ALA A 244 3.27 -16.24 -2.68
N THR A 245 1.99 -15.85 -2.60
CA THR A 245 1.23 -15.35 -3.76
C THR A 245 1.76 -14.01 -4.22
N ALA A 246 1.91 -13.04 -3.31
CA ALA A 246 2.46 -11.72 -3.63
C ALA A 246 3.87 -11.80 -4.23
N SER A 247 4.74 -12.67 -3.70
CA SER A 247 6.09 -12.92 -4.22
C SER A 247 6.08 -13.49 -5.64
N ARG A 248 5.22 -14.48 -5.93
CA ARG A 248 5.07 -15.01 -7.30
C ARG A 248 4.53 -13.98 -8.27
N TRP A 249 3.56 -13.19 -7.82
CA TRP A 249 3.01 -12.09 -8.60
C TRP A 249 4.10 -11.07 -8.94
N LEU A 250 4.85 -10.62 -7.92
CA LEU A 250 5.92 -9.64 -8.08
C LEU A 250 7.01 -10.16 -9.02
N LYS A 251 7.35 -11.46 -8.93
CA LYS A 251 8.30 -12.10 -9.84
C LYS A 251 7.83 -11.99 -11.29
N ASN A 252 6.58 -12.34 -11.55
CA ASN A 252 6.01 -12.21 -12.89
C ASN A 252 5.99 -10.75 -13.36
N PHE A 253 5.58 -9.81 -12.50
CA PHE A 253 5.55 -8.39 -12.80
C PHE A 253 6.93 -7.86 -13.20
N LEU A 254 7.95 -8.12 -12.38
CA LEU A 254 9.31 -7.63 -12.58
C LEU A 254 10.04 -8.35 -13.72
N GLU A 255 9.75 -9.63 -13.99
CA GLU A 255 10.44 -10.36 -15.06
C GLU A 255 9.78 -10.16 -16.43
N ASN A 256 8.46 -9.97 -16.50
CA ASN A 256 7.75 -9.95 -17.77
C ASN A 256 7.24 -8.56 -18.18
N TRP A 257 6.84 -7.69 -17.25
CA TRP A 257 6.21 -6.40 -17.59
C TRP A 257 7.08 -5.20 -17.31
N PHE A 258 7.93 -5.29 -16.30
CA PHE A 258 8.97 -4.32 -16.04
C PHE A 258 10.34 -4.99 -15.95
N PRO A 259 10.79 -5.69 -17.01
CA PRO A 259 12.07 -6.38 -17.03
C PRO A 259 13.25 -5.39 -16.93
N PRO A 260 14.45 -5.83 -16.50
CA PRO A 260 15.60 -4.94 -16.27
C PRO A 260 15.88 -3.94 -17.40
N GLU A 261 15.77 -4.35 -18.67
CA GLU A 261 15.98 -3.48 -19.83
C GLU A 261 14.92 -2.38 -20.02
N ALA A 262 13.80 -2.47 -19.31
CA ALA A 262 12.75 -1.44 -19.27
C ALA A 262 12.94 -0.44 -18.13
N ARG A 263 13.84 -0.71 -17.17
CA ARG A 263 13.97 0.07 -15.93
C ARG A 263 14.95 1.25 -16.03
N GLY A 264 15.63 1.44 -17.16
CA GLY A 264 16.66 2.47 -17.31
C GLY A 264 16.22 3.83 -16.78
N GLY A 265 17.02 4.46 -15.91
CA GLY A 265 16.71 5.75 -15.27
C GLY A 265 15.54 5.74 -14.27
N THR A 266 14.93 4.59 -14.00
CA THR A 266 13.80 4.45 -13.07
C THR A 266 14.28 3.83 -11.76
N LEU A 267 14.06 4.53 -10.65
CA LEU A 267 14.15 3.94 -9.32
C LEU A 267 12.89 3.09 -9.08
N THR A 268 13.05 1.77 -8.93
CA THR A 268 11.94 0.89 -8.59
C THR A 268 11.99 0.56 -7.11
N VAL A 269 10.98 0.99 -6.37
CA VAL A 269 10.81 0.71 -4.95
C VAL A 269 9.82 -0.43 -4.82
N ILE A 270 10.23 -1.52 -4.17
CA ILE A 270 9.33 -2.58 -3.73
C ILE A 270 9.20 -2.45 -2.21
N THR A 271 7.97 -2.31 -1.73
CA THR A 271 7.68 -2.16 -0.32
C THR A 271 6.38 -2.84 0.05
N PHE A 272 6.19 -3.04 1.35
CA PHE A 272 4.87 -3.25 1.94
C PHE A 272 4.36 -1.94 2.53
N ASP A 273 3.07 -1.82 2.77
CA ASP A 273 2.46 -0.66 3.42
C ASP A 273 2.49 -0.76 4.95
N GLU A 274 2.26 -1.94 5.52
CA GLU A 274 2.43 -2.19 6.95
C GLU A 274 2.99 -3.59 7.28
N GLY A 275 3.56 -3.67 8.48
CA GLY A 275 4.16 -4.87 9.04
C GLY A 275 3.12 -5.67 9.82
N GLU A 276 3.11 -6.97 9.60
CA GLU A 276 2.29 -7.93 10.33
C GLU A 276 3.14 -8.68 11.39
N PRO A 277 2.57 -9.58 12.21
CA PRO A 277 3.35 -10.44 13.08
C PRO A 277 4.49 -11.14 12.34
N PRO A 278 5.71 -11.21 12.93
CA PRO A 278 6.01 -10.92 14.32
C PRO A 278 6.53 -9.49 14.59
N GLU A 279 6.49 -8.59 13.61
CA GLU A 279 7.09 -7.24 13.74
C GLU A 279 6.06 -6.09 13.70
N GLU A 280 4.77 -6.41 13.87
CA GLU A 280 3.64 -5.46 13.85
C GLU A 280 3.83 -4.25 14.76
N GLU A 281 4.27 -4.45 16.01
CA GLU A 281 4.45 -3.37 16.99
C GLU A 281 5.48 -2.33 16.54
N SER A 282 6.48 -2.81 15.81
CA SER A 282 7.56 -1.99 15.29
C SER A 282 7.30 -1.50 13.87
N ASN A 283 6.22 -1.96 13.24
CA ASN A 283 5.86 -1.77 11.85
C ASN A 283 7.05 -2.00 10.89
N HIS A 284 7.88 -3.01 11.17
CA HIS A 284 9.06 -3.32 10.35
C HIS A 284 8.62 -3.94 9.04
N ILE A 285 8.96 -3.33 7.91
CA ILE A 285 8.54 -3.82 6.60
C ILE A 285 9.73 -4.11 5.70
N TYR A 286 9.53 -5.07 4.81
CA TYR A 286 10.49 -5.34 3.76
C TYR A 286 10.46 -4.22 2.71
N THR A 287 11.61 -3.57 2.49
CA THR A 287 11.75 -2.53 1.47
C THR A 287 13.08 -2.65 0.76
N ILE A 288 13.04 -2.61 -0.57
CA ILE A 288 14.23 -2.61 -1.43
C ILE A 288 14.11 -1.56 -2.53
N PHE A 289 15.26 -1.02 -2.92
CA PHE A 289 15.37 -0.20 -4.12
C PHE A 289 16.12 -0.97 -5.21
N LEU A 290 15.57 -0.97 -6.42
CA LEU A 290 16.20 -1.49 -7.62
C LEU A 290 16.47 -0.35 -8.59
N GLY A 291 17.57 -0.45 -9.33
CA GLY A 291 17.92 0.48 -10.39
C GLY A 291 19.43 0.63 -10.55
N ASP A 292 19.85 1.31 -11.61
CA ASP A 292 21.28 1.45 -11.91
C ASP A 292 21.96 2.54 -11.07
N MET A 293 21.17 3.45 -10.50
CA MET A 293 21.62 4.56 -9.65
C MET A 293 21.91 4.14 -8.20
N VAL A 294 21.40 3.00 -7.73
CA VAL A 294 21.60 2.55 -6.35
C VAL A 294 22.83 1.64 -6.21
N LYS A 295 23.44 1.63 -5.04
CA LYS A 295 24.54 0.72 -4.69
C LYS A 295 24.01 -0.71 -4.44
N LYS A 296 23.96 -1.51 -5.50
CA LYS A 296 23.50 -2.91 -5.46
C LYS A 296 24.31 -3.74 -4.44
N GLY A 297 23.64 -4.64 -3.72
CA GLY A 297 24.19 -5.51 -2.69
C GLY A 297 24.48 -4.83 -1.34
N GLN A 298 24.22 -3.52 -1.21
CA GLN A 298 24.39 -2.81 0.06
C GLN A 298 23.14 -2.95 0.94
N LYS A 299 23.37 -3.01 2.26
CA LYS A 299 22.33 -3.00 3.29
C LYS A 299 22.35 -1.68 4.05
N ILE A 300 21.17 -1.11 4.26
CA ILE A 300 20.97 0.17 4.93
C ILE A 300 20.23 -0.08 6.24
N ASN A 301 20.92 0.17 7.37
CA ASN A 301 20.36 -0.02 8.71
C ASN A 301 19.90 1.29 9.37
N THR A 302 20.09 2.43 8.69
CA THR A 302 19.49 3.70 9.12
C THR A 302 17.97 3.53 9.12
N ARG A 303 17.31 4.01 10.18
CA ARG A 303 15.85 3.97 10.27
C ARG A 303 15.26 4.94 9.25
N TYR A 304 14.41 4.43 8.37
CA TYR A 304 13.62 5.23 7.43
C TYR A 304 12.16 4.79 7.44
N ASP A 305 11.27 5.64 6.97
CA ASP A 305 9.86 5.33 6.74
C ASP A 305 9.32 5.96 5.43
N HIS A 306 8.02 5.82 5.17
CA HIS A 306 7.39 6.35 3.95
C HIS A 306 7.50 7.87 3.78
N PHE A 307 7.67 8.65 4.85
CA PHE A 307 7.95 10.08 4.70
C PHE A 307 9.36 10.33 4.19
N ASP A 308 10.34 9.53 4.63
CA ASP A 308 11.72 9.62 4.12
C ASP A 308 11.81 9.22 2.64
N LEU A 309 10.99 8.26 2.20
CA LEU A 309 10.87 7.93 0.77
C LEU A 309 10.33 9.12 -0.03
N LEU A 310 9.21 9.72 0.38
CA LEU A 310 8.67 10.90 -0.30
C LEU A 310 9.67 12.05 -0.30
N ARG A 311 10.32 12.33 0.84
CA ARG A 311 11.35 13.36 0.95
C ARG A 311 12.53 13.11 0.02
N THR A 312 12.90 11.85 -0.18
CA THR A 312 13.93 11.44 -1.13
C THR A 312 13.53 11.76 -2.58
N VAL A 313 12.27 11.52 -2.94
CA VAL A 313 11.71 11.87 -4.26
C VAL A 313 11.72 13.39 -4.47
N GLU A 314 11.28 14.13 -3.46
CA GLU A 314 11.26 15.60 -3.50
C GLU A 314 12.67 16.18 -3.69
N ASN A 315 13.66 15.68 -2.93
CA ASN A 315 15.05 16.11 -3.08
C ASN A 315 15.61 15.78 -4.47
N ASN A 316 15.32 14.59 -5.01
CA ASN A 316 15.80 14.19 -6.34
C ASN A 316 15.33 15.16 -7.44
N PHE A 317 14.10 15.65 -7.33
CA PHE A 317 13.48 16.53 -8.33
C PHE A 317 13.46 18.02 -7.94
N GLY A 318 14.04 18.39 -6.79
CA GLY A 318 14.06 19.78 -6.30
C GLY A 318 12.67 20.33 -5.97
N LEU A 319 11.78 19.49 -5.44
CA LEU A 319 10.39 19.82 -5.15
C LEU A 319 10.25 20.47 -3.77
N VAL A 320 9.16 21.24 -3.64
CA VAL A 320 8.67 21.71 -2.34
C VAL A 320 8.06 20.56 -1.56
N GLN A 321 8.22 20.59 -0.25
CA GLN A 321 7.45 19.71 0.63
C GLN A 321 5.98 20.06 0.60
N LEU A 322 5.18 19.04 0.88
CA LEU A 322 3.73 19.04 0.89
C LEU A 322 3.18 19.24 2.31
N ASN A 323 3.70 18.54 3.31
CA ASN A 323 3.09 18.46 4.64
C ASN A 323 4.09 18.23 5.79
N TYR A 324 3.57 18.09 7.01
CA TYR A 324 4.40 17.97 8.21
C TYR A 324 5.37 16.78 8.19
N GLY A 325 4.97 15.62 7.63
CA GLY A 325 5.75 14.39 7.69
C GLY A 325 7.03 14.48 6.86
N ASP A 326 6.90 14.84 5.59
CA ASP A 326 8.00 15.05 4.65
C ASP A 326 8.85 16.29 5.02
N CYS A 327 8.28 17.32 5.65
CA CYS A 327 9.08 18.43 6.19
C CYS A 327 10.02 18.02 7.35
N LYS A 328 9.70 16.94 8.08
CA LYS A 328 10.52 16.42 9.18
C LYS A 328 11.39 15.23 8.77
N ALA A 329 11.07 14.62 7.66
CA ALA A 329 11.80 13.50 7.10
C ALA A 329 13.19 13.92 6.58
N THR A 330 14.06 12.92 6.43
CA THR A 330 15.42 13.10 5.90
C THR A 330 15.53 12.35 4.58
N GLY A 331 15.96 13.05 3.52
CA GLY A 331 16.24 12.39 2.26
C GLY A 331 17.36 11.35 2.43
N MET A 332 17.18 10.19 1.82
CA MET A 332 18.12 9.09 1.95
C MET A 332 19.43 9.43 1.23
N THR A 333 20.52 9.48 1.99
CA THR A 333 21.86 9.77 1.49
C THR A 333 22.76 8.54 1.56
N GLY A 334 23.86 8.55 0.80
CA GLY A 334 24.84 7.46 0.79
C GLY A 334 24.39 6.19 0.04
N ILE A 335 23.16 6.16 -0.48
CA ILE A 335 22.57 5.03 -1.20
C ILE A 335 22.82 5.05 -2.72
N TRP A 336 23.19 6.21 -3.26
CA TRP A 336 23.43 6.46 -4.68
C TRP A 336 24.88 6.16 -5.09
N LYS A 337 25.10 5.75 -6.35
CA LYS A 337 26.42 5.50 -6.96
C LYS A 337 27.19 6.77 -7.28
#